data_AF-A0A926NAJ1-F1
#
_entry.id   AF-A0A926NAJ1-F1
#
_cell.length_a   1.000
_cell.length_b   1.000
_cell.length_c   1.000
_cell.angle_alpha   90.00
_cell.angle_beta   90.00
_cell.angle_gamma   90.00
#
_symmetry.space_group_name_H-M   'P 1'
#
loop_
_entity.id
_entity.type
_entity.pdbx_description
1 polymer ?
#
loop_
_entity_poly.entity_id
_entity_poly.type
_entity_poly.pdbx_seq_one_letter_code
_entity_poly.pdbx_strand_id
1 'polypeptide(L)'
;MISSRVNSVITKNKIKLSWTDLPDDDGIYDAYKDGKLVKQVSKPFFTDKNANKTATYKIVGSKRLPQSAIEEKEEALSKEDEDLFYEIKELGTIINFDEPKK
;
A
#
# COMPACT_ATOMS: atom_id res chain seq x y z
N MET A 1 4.62 20.18 3.38
CA MET A 1 3.60 19.17 3.02
C MET A 1 4.26 18.17 2.10
N ILE A 2 4.52 16.97 2.60
CA ILE A 2 4.88 15.83 1.78
C ILE A 2 3.56 15.11 1.48
N SER A 3 3.31 14.81 0.21
CA SER A 3 2.11 14.11 -0.22
C SER A 3 2.49 12.68 -0.57
N SER A 4 1.80 11.72 0.04
CA SER A 4 1.93 10.31 -0.31
C SER A 4 1.66 10.08 -1.78
N ARG A 5 2.56 9.35 -2.44
CA ARG A 5 2.48 9.11 -3.89
C ARG A 5 2.99 7.73 -4.21
N VAL A 6 2.34 7.11 -5.20
CA VAL A 6 2.77 5.86 -5.80
C VAL A 6 3.23 6.15 -7.23
N ASN A 7 4.39 5.61 -7.57
CA ASN A 7 5.00 5.66 -8.89
C ASN A 7 5.05 4.24 -9.45
N SER A 8 4.65 4.08 -10.70
CA SER A 8 4.70 2.82 -11.43
C SER A 8 5.57 2.95 -12.66
N VAL A 9 6.52 2.04 -12.81
CA VAL A 9 7.36 1.89 -14.01
C VAL A 9 7.03 0.55 -14.64
N ILE A 10 6.59 0.55 -15.88
CA ILE A 10 6.30 -0.70 -16.60
C ILE A 10 7.38 -0.97 -17.65
N THR A 11 7.80 -2.22 -17.78
CA THR A 11 8.83 -2.67 -18.71
C THR A 11 8.46 -4.04 -19.28
N LYS A 12 8.05 -4.10 -20.55
CA LYS A 12 7.61 -5.32 -21.27
C LYS A 12 6.54 -6.13 -20.52
N ASN A 13 6.96 -6.94 -19.53
CA ASN A 13 6.12 -7.83 -18.71
C ASN A 13 6.32 -7.63 -17.20
N LYS A 14 7.01 -6.57 -16.79
CA LYS A 14 7.31 -6.26 -15.39
C LYS A 14 6.75 -4.90 -15.01
N ILE A 15 6.11 -4.84 -13.86
CA ILE A 15 5.63 -3.59 -13.24
C ILE A 15 6.41 -3.39 -11.96
N LYS A 16 7.14 -2.28 -11.86
CA LYS A 16 7.78 -1.84 -10.62
C LYS A 16 6.95 -0.72 -10.03
N LEU A 17 6.36 -0.98 -8.87
CA LEU A 17 5.67 0.00 -8.06
C LEU A 17 6.64 0.50 -6.99
N SER A 18 6.62 1.79 -6.73
CA SER A 18 7.41 2.43 -5.69
C SER A 18 6.56 3.51 -5.06
N TRP A 19 6.67 3.70 -3.76
CA TRP A 19 5.88 4.69 -3.05
C TRP A 19 6.74 5.45 -2.08
N THR A 20 6.28 6.65 -1.75
CA THR A 20 6.94 7.51 -0.76
C THR A 20 5.89 8.03 0.19
N ASP A 21 6.29 8.21 1.45
CA ASP A 21 5.48 8.88 2.47
C ASP A 21 4.18 8.11 2.82
N LEU A 22 4.27 6.77 2.86
CA LEU A 22 3.24 5.93 3.48
C LEU A 22 3.63 5.72 4.96
N PRO A 23 2.71 5.88 5.91
CA PRO A 23 2.98 5.63 7.33
C PRO A 23 3.32 4.15 7.53
N ASP A 24 4.58 3.89 7.89
CA ASP A 24 5.07 2.58 8.28
C ASP A 24 5.90 2.71 9.57
N ASP A 25 5.48 2.00 10.63
CA ASP A 25 6.32 1.84 11.83
C ASP A 25 7.29 0.66 11.65
N ASP A 26 6.77 -0.45 11.12
CA ASP A 26 7.49 -1.71 10.96
C ASP A 26 8.21 -1.87 9.62
N GLY A 27 8.11 -0.87 8.73
CA GLY A 27 8.65 -0.99 7.37
C GLY A 27 7.77 -1.81 6.42
N ILE A 28 6.60 -2.28 6.88
CA ILE A 28 5.79 -3.29 6.21
C ILE A 28 4.62 -2.66 5.45
N TYR A 29 4.44 -3.09 4.20
CA TYR A 29 3.36 -2.65 3.32
C TYR A 29 2.69 -3.84 2.65
N ASP A 30 1.37 -3.78 2.53
CA ASP A 30 0.57 -4.77 1.85
C ASP A 30 0.29 -4.36 0.41
N ALA A 31 0.80 -5.14 -0.55
CA ALA A 31 0.60 -4.93 -1.97
C ALA A 31 -0.54 -5.82 -2.47
N TYR A 32 -1.62 -5.17 -2.89
CA TYR A 32 -2.79 -5.76 -3.50
C TYR A 32 -2.77 -5.56 -5.02
N LYS A 33 -3.21 -6.58 -5.75
CA LYS A 33 -3.45 -6.54 -7.20
C LYS A 33 -4.86 -7.04 -7.46
N ASP A 34 -5.65 -6.24 -8.16
CA ASP A 34 -7.06 -6.52 -8.48
C ASP A 34 -7.86 -6.91 -7.22
N GLY A 35 -7.59 -6.22 -6.11
CA GLY A 35 -8.23 -6.44 -4.81
C GLY A 35 -7.70 -7.63 -4.00
N LYS A 36 -6.76 -8.43 -4.54
CA LYS A 36 -6.16 -9.56 -3.82
C LYS A 36 -4.80 -9.22 -3.27
N LEU A 37 -4.53 -9.57 -2.01
CA LEU A 37 -3.19 -9.46 -1.44
C LEU A 37 -2.22 -10.35 -2.23
N VAL A 38 -1.26 -9.74 -2.90
CA VAL A 38 -0.23 -10.46 -3.66
C VAL A 38 0.98 -10.70 -2.80
N LYS A 39 1.39 -9.66 -2.07
CA LYS A 39 2.62 -9.71 -1.29
C LYS A 39 2.67 -8.63 -0.22
N GLN A 40 3.15 -9.02 0.94
CA GLN A 40 3.63 -8.10 1.95
C GLN A 40 5.11 -7.78 1.66
N VAL A 41 5.46 -6.50 1.60
CA VAL A 41 6.82 -6.03 1.32
C VAL A 41 7.33 -5.17 2.46
N SER A 42 8.59 -5.36 2.84
CA SER A 42 9.25 -4.54 3.86
C SER A 42 10.04 -3.36 3.27
N LYS A 43 9.81 -3.04 1.99
CA LYS A 43 10.55 -2.03 1.24
C LYS A 43 9.55 -1.11 0.54
N PRO A 44 9.89 0.17 0.30
CA PRO A 44 9.02 1.13 -0.37
C PRO A 44 8.90 0.90 -1.88
N PHE A 45 9.03 -0.35 -2.32
CA PHE A 45 8.86 -0.78 -3.69
C PHE A 45 8.46 -2.25 -3.79
N PHE A 46 7.69 -2.55 -4.82
CA PHE A 46 7.28 -3.89 -5.21
C PHE A 46 7.52 -4.09 -6.71
N THR A 47 7.86 -5.32 -7.10
CA THR A 47 8.06 -5.65 -8.52
C THR A 47 7.21 -6.86 -8.87
N ASP A 48 6.18 -6.62 -9.66
CA ASP A 48 5.38 -7.65 -10.29
C ASP A 48 6.07 -8.11 -11.58
N LYS A 49 6.39 -9.41 -11.67
CA LYS A 49 6.97 -10.02 -12.86
C LYS A 49 5.93 -10.65 -13.79
N ASN A 50 4.66 -10.65 -13.39
CA ASN A 50 3.54 -11.26 -14.11
C ASN A 50 2.42 -10.23 -14.33
N ALA A 51 2.78 -9.11 -14.95
CA ALA A 51 1.87 -8.01 -15.24
C ALA A 51 0.86 -8.39 -16.33
N ASN A 52 -0.43 -8.17 -16.07
CA ASN A 52 -1.52 -8.29 -17.05
C ASN A 52 -1.73 -6.96 -17.79
N LYS A 53 -2.46 -7.00 -18.92
CA LYS A 53 -2.81 -5.82 -19.75
C LYS A 53 -3.49 -4.71 -18.96
N THR A 54 -4.35 -5.06 -18.01
CA THR A 54 -4.93 -4.10 -17.05
C THR A 54 -4.82 -4.71 -15.67
N ALA A 55 -4.27 -3.95 -14.72
CA ALA A 55 -4.17 -4.36 -13.33
C ALA A 55 -4.34 -3.14 -12.42
N THR A 56 -5.14 -3.31 -11.38
CA THR A 56 -5.28 -2.31 -10.32
C THR A 56 -4.35 -2.68 -9.18
N TYR A 57 -3.43 -1.80 -8.83
CA TYR A 57 -2.55 -1.99 -7.67
C TYR A 57 -2.98 -1.09 -6.54
N LYS A 58 -2.98 -1.64 -5.33
CA LYS A 58 -3.21 -0.90 -4.10
C LYS A 58 -2.13 -1.25 -3.10
N ILE A 59 -1.53 -0.24 -2.50
CA ILE A 59 -0.53 -0.38 -1.45
C ILE A 59 -1.15 0.16 -0.17
N VAL A 60 -1.16 -0.65 0.88
CA VAL A 60 -1.65 -0.26 2.20
C VAL A 60 -0.46 -0.23 3.15
N GLY A 61 -0.28 0.91 3.82
CA GLY A 61 0.66 1.09 4.91
C GLY A 61 -0.12 1.24 6.20
N SER A 62 0.35 0.55 7.23
CA SER A 62 -0.25 0.58 8.57
C SER A 62 0.84 0.97 9.56
N LYS A 63 0.54 1.98 10.38
CA LYS A 63 1.44 2.45 11.43
C LYS A 63 0.74 2.37 12.77
N ARG A 64 1.34 1.70 13.74
CA ARG A 64 0.78 1.65 15.10
C ARG A 64 0.82 3.06 15.72
N LEU A 65 -0.30 3.47 16.29
CA LEU A 65 -0.40 4.72 17.04
C LEU A 65 0.44 4.63 18.32
N PRO A 66 1.00 5.76 18.80
CA PRO A 66 1.72 5.77 20.07
C PRO A 66 0.79 5.38 21.23
N GLN A 67 1.34 4.75 22.26
CA GLN A 67 0.62 4.24 23.43
C GLN A 67 -0.37 5.27 24.02
N SER A 68 0.02 6.54 24.09
CA SER A 68 -0.84 7.61 24.61
C SER A 68 -2.10 7.86 23.79
N ALA A 69 -2.03 7.70 22.46
CA ALA A 69 -3.21 7.82 21.59
C ALA A 69 -4.06 6.54 21.62
N ILE A 70 -3.43 5.38 21.86
CA ILE A 70 -4.12 4.11 22.08
C ILE A 70 -4.94 4.19 23.37
N GLU A 71 -4.35 4.64 24.49
CA GLU A 71 -5.05 4.79 25.78
C GLU A 71 -6.28 5.71 25.67
N GLU A 72 -6.14 6.87 25.02
CA GLU A 72 -7.26 7.79 24.80
C GLU A 72 -8.39 7.14 23.96
N LYS A 73 -8.02 6.34 22.95
CA LYS A 73 -8.98 5.60 22.12
C LYS A 73 -9.58 4.37 22.83
N GLU A 74 -8.84 3.68 23.68
CA GLU A 74 -9.34 2.56 24.51
C GLU A 74 -10.32 3.03 25.58
N GLU A 75 -10.16 4.26 26.08
CA GLU A 75 -11.09 4.85 27.04
C GLU A 75 -12.41 5.26 26.35
N ALA A 76 -12.34 5.66 25.08
CA ALA A 76 -13.48 6.10 24.29
C ALA A 76 -14.18 4.98 23.47
N LEU A 77 -13.45 3.94 23.06
CA LEU A 77 -13.92 2.80 22.25
C LEU A 77 -13.48 1.46 22.83
N SER A 78 -14.22 0.39 22.52
CA SER A 78 -13.93 -0.96 23.02
C SER A 78 -12.55 -1.43 22.53
N LYS A 79 -11.79 -2.12 23.40
CA LYS A 79 -10.46 -2.67 23.07
C LYS A 79 -10.45 -3.71 21.94
N GLU A 80 -11.64 -4.13 21.51
CA GLU A 80 -11.85 -5.15 20.48
C GLU A 80 -11.61 -4.62 19.07
N ASP A 81 -11.61 -3.30 18.87
CA ASP A 81 -11.38 -2.67 17.57
C ASP A 81 -9.88 -2.38 17.35
N GLU A 82 -9.08 -3.44 17.15
CA GLU A 82 -7.62 -3.33 16.97
C GLU A 82 -7.20 -2.38 15.82
N ASP A 83 -8.01 -2.29 14.76
CA ASP A 83 -7.77 -1.41 13.60
C ASP A 83 -7.73 0.08 13.99
N LEU A 84 -8.37 0.49 15.10
CA LEU A 84 -8.38 1.89 15.56
C LEU A 84 -7.05 2.33 16.15
N PHE A 85 -6.21 1.38 16.52
CA PHE A 85 -4.87 1.62 17.05
C PHE A 85 -3.83 1.79 15.94
N TYR A 86 -4.24 1.71 14.67
CA TYR A 86 -3.35 1.91 13.53
C TYR A 86 -3.80 3.13 12.70
N GLU A 87 -2.83 3.93 12.28
CA GLU A 87 -2.99 4.86 11.17
C GLU A 87 -2.80 4.08 9.88
N ILE A 88 -3.91 3.86 9.17
CA ILE A 88 -3.92 3.15 7.90
C ILE A 88 -3.99 4.16 6.76
N LYS A 89 -3.13 4.00 5.76
CA LYS A 89 -3.16 4.81 4.54
C LYS A 89 -3.04 3.91 3.32
N GLU A 90 -3.90 4.16 2.34
CA GLU A 90 -3.92 3.41 1.09
C GLU A 90 -3.56 4.28 -0.11
N LEU A 91 -2.75 3.74 -1.01
CA LEU A 91 -2.41 4.33 -2.30
C LEU A 91 -2.82 3.38 -3.42
N GLY A 92 -3.71 3.84 -4.29
CA GLY A 92 -4.15 3.10 -5.47
C GLY A 92 -3.54 3.65 -6.76
N THR A 93 -3.22 2.76 -7.70
CA THR A 93 -2.93 3.12 -9.08
C THR A 93 -3.48 2.09 -10.04
N ILE A 94 -4.04 2.54 -11.16
CA ILE A 94 -4.53 1.67 -12.23
C ILE A 94 -3.48 1.68 -13.33
N ILE A 95 -3.01 0.50 -13.71
CA ILE A 95 -2.04 0.34 -14.80
C ILE A 95 -2.75 -0.29 -15.98
N ASN A 96 -2.76 0.45 -17.10
CA ASN A 96 -3.22 -0.02 -18.40
C ASN A 96 -2.02 -0.13 -19.34
N PHE A 97 -1.75 -1.34 -19.77
CA PHE A 97 -0.78 -1.73 -20.78
C PHE A 97 -1.54 -2.05 -22.07
N ASP A 98 -1.74 -1.02 -22.91
CA ASP A 98 -2.09 -1.24 -24.31
C ASP A 98 -0.78 -1.56 -25.04
N GLU A 99 -0.64 -2.79 -25.53
CA GLU A 99 0.45 -3.09 -26.47
C GLU A 99 0.30 -2.12 -27.65
N PRO A 100 1.34 -1.35 -28.03
CA PRO A 100 1.22 -0.45 -29.17
C PRO A 100 0.77 -1.28 -30.36
N LYS A 101 -0.42 -0.95 -30.90
CA LYS A 101 -0.91 -1.55 -32.14
C LYS A 101 0.17 -1.33 -33.20
N LYS A 102 0.75 -2.44 -33.63
CA LYS A 102 1.76 -2.50 -34.67
C LYS A 102 1.16 -2.14 -36.03
#